data_AF-A0A8S2FWZ4-F1
#
_entry.id   AF-A0A8S2FWZ4-F1
#
_cell.length_a   1.000
_cell.length_b   1.000
_cell.length_c   1.000
_cell.angle_alpha   90.00
_cell.angle_beta   90.00
_cell.angle_gamma   90.00
#
_symmetry.space_group_name_H-M   'P 1'
#
loop_
_entity.id
_entity.type
_entity.pdbx_description
1 polymer ?
#
loop_
_entity_poly.entity_id
_entity_poly.type
_entity_poly.pdbx_seq_one_letter_code
_entity_poly.pdbx_strand_id
1 'polypeptide(L)' 'SLDAICQSFQLTEGDIVILSTDGLFDNVHDDMLERIVSNSHSLSHAATQLVNQAVRFYLKPDDILIIIARIQHASIQL' A
#
# COMPACT_ATOMS: atom_id res chain seq x y z
N SER A 1 26.82 6.63 -5.69
CA SER A 1 26.31 5.36 -6.23
C SER A 1 25.04 5.06 -5.46
N LEU A 2 23.85 5.18 -6.06
CA LEU A 2 22.65 4.63 -5.44
C LEU A 2 22.70 3.14 -5.76
N ASP A 3 23.33 2.37 -4.89
CA ASP A 3 23.26 0.93 -4.97
C ASP A 3 21.80 0.55 -4.71
N ALA A 4 21.15 -0.07 -5.69
CA ALA A 4 19.79 -0.53 -5.55
C ALA A 4 19.74 -1.53 -4.38
N ILE A 5 18.99 -1.19 -3.33
CA ILE A 5 18.70 -2.15 -2.26
C ILE A 5 17.72 -3.15 -2.84
N CYS A 6 18.18 -4.39 -3.01
CA CYS A 6 17.35 -5.50 -3.43
C CYS A 6 17.07 -6.39 -2.22
N GLN A 7 15.79 -6.60 -1.92
CA GLN A 7 15.34 -7.48 -0.86
C GLN A 7 14.25 -8.40 -1.41
N SER A 8 14.23 -9.63 -0.91
CA SER A 8 13.22 -10.64 -1.24
C SER A 8 12.49 -11.04 0.02
N PHE A 9 11.16 -11.06 -0.04
CA PHE A 9 10.30 -11.49 1.05
C PHE A 9 9.43 -12.66 0.57
N GLN A 10 9.31 -13.70 1.39
CA GLN A 10 8.37 -14.77 1.12
C GLN A 10 6.98 -14.32 1.56
N LEU A 11 6.01 -14.35 0.64
CA LEU A 11 4.64 -13.95 0.87
C LEU A 11 3.73 -15.16 1.03
N THR A 12 2.65 -14.98 1.80
CA THR A 12 1.60 -15.97 2.05
C THR A 12 0.24 -15.54 1.52
N GLU A 13 -0.71 -16.48 1.43
CA GLU A 13 -2.06 -16.17 0.99
C GLU A 13 -2.71 -15.10 1.86
N GLY A 14 -3.32 -14.11 1.23
CA GLY A 14 -3.97 -13.01 1.93
C GLY A 14 -3.05 -11.84 2.25
N ASP A 15 -1.73 -11.98 2.08
CA ASP A 15 -0.80 -10.87 2.23
C ASP A 15 -1.17 -9.73 1.28
N ILE A 16 -0.98 -8.49 1.77
CA ILE A 16 -1.20 -7.28 1.01
C ILE A 16 0.14 -6.59 0.80
N VAL A 17 0.49 -6.37 -0.46
CA VAL A 17 1.67 -5.61 -0.86
C VAL A 17 1.23 -4.23 -1.30
N ILE A 18 1.85 -3.20 -0.70
CA ILE A 18 1.63 -1.81 -1.05
C ILE A 18 2.95 -1.25 -1.57
N LEU A 19 2.92 -0.74 -2.80
CA LEU A 19 4.01 0.02 -3.39
C LEU A 19 3.54 1.44 -3.57
N SER A 20 4.35 2.41 -3.15
CA SER A 20 4.00 3.82 -3.26
C SER A 20 5.23 4.71 -3.41
N THR A 21 5.02 5.93 -3.91
CA THR A 21 5.99 7.02 -3.78
C THR A 21 6.09 7.48 -2.33
N ASP A 22 7.15 8.21 -2.00
CA ASP A 22 7.37 8.82 -0.68
C ASP A 22 6.23 9.75 -0.25
N GLY A 23 5.55 10.41 -1.20
CA GLY A 23 4.37 11.24 -0.94
C GLY A 23 3.26 10.60 -0.11
N LEU A 24 3.10 9.25 -0.15
CA LEU A 24 2.18 8.55 0.77
C LEU A 24 2.78 8.43 2.18
N PHE A 25 3.97 7.87 2.27
CA PHE A 25 4.59 7.48 3.55
C PHE A 25 5.03 8.69 4.39
N ASP A 26 5.26 9.84 3.75
CA ASP A 26 5.50 11.10 4.45
C ASP A 26 4.26 11.64 5.18
N ASN A 27 3.06 11.25 4.74
CA ASN A 27 1.79 11.78 5.25
C ASN A 27 0.93 10.74 5.99
N VAL A 28 1.25 9.44 5.88
CA VAL A 28 0.49 8.34 6.48
C VAL A 28 1.42 7.37 7.21
N HIS A 29 1.27 7.29 8.53
CA HIS A 29 2.00 6.34 9.36
C HIS A 29 1.53 4.89 9.19
N ASP A 30 2.43 3.94 9.43
CA ASP A 30 2.21 2.50 9.27
C ASP A 30 0.94 2.01 9.99
N ASP A 31 0.74 2.37 11.26
CA ASP A 31 -0.46 2.00 12.03
C ASP A 31 -1.77 2.46 11.34
N MET A 32 -1.75 3.65 10.73
CA MET A 32 -2.90 4.19 10.00
C MET A 32 -3.10 3.46 8.68
N LEU A 33 -2.01 3.14 7.99
CA LEU A 33 -2.03 2.37 6.75
C LEU A 33 -2.61 0.97 6.98
N GLU A 34 -2.14 0.25 7.99
CA GLU A 34 -2.69 -1.04 8.41
C GLU A 34 -4.17 -0.95 8.77
N ARG A 35 -4.56 0.08 9.54
CA ARG A 35 -5.95 0.30 9.93
C ARG A 35 -6.84 0.59 8.72
N ILE A 36 -6.40 1.41 7.77
CA ILE A 36 -7.17 1.71 6.57
C ILE A 36 -7.35 0.46 5.73
N VAL A 37 -6.27 -0.29 5.50
CA VAL A 37 -6.28 -1.49 4.65
C VAL A 37 -7.14 -2.60 5.25
N SER A 38 -7.02 -2.86 6.55
CA SER A 38 -7.80 -3.89 7.26
C SER A 38 -9.30 -3.60 7.34
N ASN A 39 -9.70 -2.33 7.36
CA ASN A 39 -11.11 -1.92 7.40
C ASN A 39 -11.73 -1.67 6.02
N SER A 40 -10.96 -1.83 4.94
CA SER A 40 -11.43 -1.57 3.58
C SER A 40 -12.16 -2.77 2.98
N HIS A 41 -13.31 -2.53 2.34
CA HIS A 41 -14.13 -3.59 1.72
C HIS A 41 -13.53 -4.12 0.41
N SER A 42 -12.68 -3.34 -0.25
CA SER A 42 -11.98 -3.72 -1.48
C SER A 42 -10.61 -3.02 -1.54
N LEU A 43 -9.73 -3.50 -2.42
CA LEU A 43 -8.42 -2.87 -2.64
C LEU A 43 -8.55 -1.47 -3.24
N SER A 44 -9.53 -1.25 -4.11
CA SER A 44 -9.83 0.07 -4.67
C SER A 44 -10.30 1.04 -3.60
N HIS A 45 -11.15 0.58 -2.67
CA HIS A 45 -11.59 1.36 -1.53
C HIS A 45 -10.40 1.72 -0.61
N ALA A 46 -9.50 0.76 -0.34
CA ALA A 46 -8.28 1.00 0.42
C ALA A 46 -7.41 2.08 -0.23
N ALA A 47 -7.16 1.98 -1.54
CA ALA A 47 -6.36 2.96 -2.28
C ALA A 47 -6.95 4.37 -2.17
N THR A 48 -8.27 4.51 -2.35
CA THR A 48 -8.94 5.81 -2.19
C THR A 48 -8.83 6.36 -0.77
N GLN A 49 -9.00 5.52 0.25
CA GLN A 49 -8.89 5.95 1.65
C GLN A 49 -7.46 6.38 2.01
N LEU A 50 -6.44 5.67 1.51
CA LEU A 50 -5.04 6.04 1.72
C LEU A 50 -4.71 7.39 1.08
N VAL A 51 -5.12 7.62 -0.17
CA VAL A 51 -4.95 8.93 -0.83
C VAL A 51 -5.67 10.02 -0.04
N ASN A 52 -6.93 9.80 0.33
CA ASN A 52 -7.70 10.77 1.11
C ASN A 52 -7.03 11.11 2.44
N GLN A 53 -6.47 10.11 3.12
CA GLN A 53 -5.78 10.31 4.38
C GLN A 53 -4.49 11.11 4.19
N ALA A 54 -3.69 10.80 3.17
CA ALA A 54 -2.45 11.50 2.86
C ALA A 54 -2.68 12.99 2.55
N VAL A 55 -3.71 13.30 1.76
CA VAL A 55 -4.00 14.68 1.36
C VAL A 55 -4.81 15.46 2.40
N ARG A 56 -5.38 14.79 3.42
CA ARG A 56 -6.30 15.42 4.39
C ARG A 56 -5.69 16.61 5.13
N PHE A 57 -4.44 16.46 5.55
CA PHE A 57 -3.72 17.50 6.30
C PHE A 57 -2.69 18.24 5.43
N TYR A 58 -2.42 17.72 4.23
CA TYR A 58 -1.54 18.32 3.23
C TYR A 58 -0.18 18.77 3.83
N LEU A 59 0.35 17.96 4.76
CA LEU A 59 1.51 18.31 5.58
C LEU A 59 2.77 18.42 4.72
N LYS A 60 2.94 17.48 3.80
CA LYS A 60 3.98 17.50 2.78
C LYS A 60 3.34 17.29 1.40
N PRO A 61 3.10 18.38 0.63
CA PRO A 61 2.55 18.30 -0.71
C PRO A 61 3.50 17.54 -1.64
N ASP A 62 3.00 16.48 -2.27
CA ASP A 62 3.77 15.68 -3.22
C ASP A 62 2.85 14.89 -4.16
N ASP A 63 3.41 14.33 -5.24
CA ASP A 63 2.74 13.41 -6.14
C ASP A 63 2.59 12.03 -5.48
N ILE A 64 1.37 11.50 -5.48
CA ILE A 64 1.04 10.22 -4.82
C ILE A 64 0.68 9.18 -5.88
N LEU A 65 1.49 8.14 -5.99
CA LEU A 65 1.17 6.90 -6.71
C LEU A 65 1.05 5.76 -5.71
N ILE A 66 -0.02 4.96 -5.79
CA ILE A 66 -0.22 3.78 -4.94
C ILE A 66 -0.59 2.59 -5.81
N ILE A 67 0.10 1.46 -5.61
CA ILE A 67 -0.26 0.15 -6.15
C ILE A 67 -0.52 -0.77 -4.96
N ILE A 68 -1.71 -1.39 -4.93
CA ILE A 68 -2.10 -2.34 -3.88
C ILE A 68 -2.40 -3.68 -4.55
N ALA A 69 -1.70 -4.72 -4.13
CA ALA A 69 -1.89 -6.08 -4.58
C ALA A 69 -2.22 -7.00 -3.40
N ARG A 70 -3.16 -7.92 -3.59
CA ARG A 70 -3.43 -9.00 -2.65
C ARG A 70 -2.90 -10.30 -3.24
N ILE A 71 -2.12 -11.03 -2.46
CA ILE A 71 -1.64 -12.35 -2.84
C ILE A 71 -2.78 -13.34 -2.72
N GLN A 72 -3.13 -13.95 -3.85
CA GLN A 72 -4.13 -15.02 -3.93
C GLN A 72 -3.44 -16.27 -4.49
N HIS A 73 -3.70 -17.43 -3.90
CA HIS A 73 -3.29 -18.67 -4.52
C HIS A 73 -4.11 -18.87 -5.79
N ALA A 74 -3.43 -19.22 -6.89
CA ALA A 74 -4.12 -19.74 -8.05
C ALA A 74 -4.65 -21.12 -7.69
N SER A 75 -5.97 -21.23 -7.44
CA SER A 75 -6.65 -22.50 -7.46
C SER A 75 -6.59 -23.02 -8.89
N ILE A 76 -5.61 -23.87 -9.20
CA ILE A 76 -5.63 -24.65 -10.44
C ILE A 76 -6.82 -25.62 -10.28
N GLN A 77 -7.96 -25.27 -10.86
CA GLN A 77 -9.04 -26.23 -11.08
C GLN A 77 -8.57 -27.15 -12.21
N LEU A 78 -8.14 -28.36 -11.85
CA LEU A 78 -7.95 -29.49 -12.77
C LEU A 78 -9.31 -30.06 -13.17
#